data_AF-A0A7Y7NAN9-F1
#
_entry.id   AF-A0A7Y7NAN9-F1
#
_cell.length_a   1.000
_cell.length_b   1.000
_cell.length_c   1.000
_cell.angle_alpha   90.00
_cell.angle_beta   90.00
_cell.angle_gamma   90.00
#
_symmetry.space_group_name_H-M   'P 1'
#
loop_
_entity.id
_entity.type
_entity.pdbx_description
1 polymer ?
#
loop_
_entity_poly.entity_id
_entity_poly.type
_entity_poly.pdbx_seq_one_letter_code
_entity_poly.pdbx_strand_id
1 'polypeptide(L)' 'MRMRIVSIVSLVFIGISVIFLAVSLRDYLENRSRMTIARKVWLRMALIFALVGTGLYVLQGYLH' A
#
# COMPACT_ATOMS: atom_id res chain seq x y z
N MET A 1 4.02 -24.69 -7.25
CA MET A 1 3.43 -23.57 -8.05
C MET A 1 2.70 -22.53 -7.19
N ARG A 2 1.86 -22.90 -6.20
CA ARG A 2 1.13 -21.96 -5.31
C ARG A 2 2.01 -20.91 -4.59
N MET A 3 3.17 -21.27 -4.06
CA MET A 3 4.02 -20.35 -3.28
C MET A 3 4.60 -19.18 -4.09
N ARG A 4 4.86 -19.35 -5.39
CA ARG A 4 5.38 -18.27 -6.26
C ARG A 4 4.33 -17.20 -6.53
N ILE A 5 3.06 -17.60 -6.65
CA ILE A 5 1.95 -16.68 -6.91
C ILE A 5 1.74 -15.75 -5.71
N VAL A 6 1.79 -16.28 -4.49
CA VAL A 6 1.62 -15.47 -3.27
C VAL A 6 2.71 -14.39 -3.17
N SER A 7 3.97 -14.74 -3.40
CA SER A 7 5.07 -13.76 -3.34
C SER A 7 4.98 -12.68 -4.41
N ILE A 8 4.55 -13.03 -5.64
CA ILE A 8 4.32 -12.05 -6.72
C ILE A 8 3.16 -11.13 -6.36
N VAL A 9 2.05 -11.68 -5.85
CA VAL A 9 0.89 -10.89 -5.43
C VAL A 9 1.25 -9.93 -4.29
N SER A 10 2.01 -10.40 -3.29
CA SER A 10 2.52 -9.53 -2.21
C SER A 10 3.38 -8.40 -2.75
N LEU A 11 4.30 -8.69 -3.67
CA LEU A 11 5.15 -7.67 -4.30
C LEU A 11 4.33 -6.62 -5.06
N VAL A 12 3.32 -7.05 -5.82
CA VAL A 12 2.43 -6.15 -6.56
C VAL A 12 1.62 -5.27 -5.60
N PHE A 13 1.06 -5.84 -4.53
CA PHE A 13 0.31 -5.09 -3.52
C PHE A 13 1.18 -4.06 -2.79
N ILE A 14 2.40 -4.44 -2.42
CA ILE A 14 3.37 -3.52 -1.81
C ILE A 14 3.74 -2.40 -2.79
N GLY A 15 4.02 -2.72 -4.06
CA GLY A 15 4.34 -1.74 -5.09
C GLY A 15 3.21 -0.73 -5.30
N ILE A 16 1.96 -1.21 -5.41
CA ILE A 16 0.77 -0.34 -5.53
C ILE A 16 0.62 0.55 -4.30
N SER A 17 0.81 0.01 -3.09
CA SER A 17 0.76 0.80 -1.86
C SER A 17 1.76 1.95 -1.87
N VAL A 18 3.01 1.68 -2.28
CA VAL A 18 4.06 2.71 -2.38
C VAL A 18 3.69 3.80 -3.40
N ILE A 19 3.10 3.42 -4.54
CA ILE A 19 2.61 4.39 -5.54
C ILE A 19 1.52 5.29 -4.95
N PHE A 20 0.52 4.71 -4.27
CA PHE A 20 -0.55 5.48 -3.62
C PHE A 20 -0.01 6.41 -2.52
N LEU A 21 0.98 5.95 -1.75
CA LEU A 21 1.67 6.74 -0.74
C LEU A 21 2.43 7.92 -1.36
N ALA A 22 3.19 7.66 -2.43
CA ALA A 22 3.95 8.68 -3.16
C ALA A 22 3.03 9.74 -3.78
N VAL A 23 1.90 9.33 -4.37
CA VAL A 23 0.89 10.26 -4.92
C VAL A 23 0.28 11.11 -3.79
N SER A 24 -0.08 10.50 -2.66
CA SER A 24 -0.63 11.21 -1.51
C SER A 24 0.37 12.20 -0.88
N LEU A 25 1.65 11.83 -0.86
CA LEU A 25 2.74 12.66 -0.36
C LEU A 25 3.08 13.80 -1.33
N ARG A 26 3.06 13.54 -2.65
CA ARG A 26 3.20 14.59 -3.66
C ARG A 26 2.08 15.61 -3.54
N ASP A 27 0.84 15.16 -3.41
CA ASP A 27 -0.31 16.04 -3.15
C ASP A 27 -0.18 16.76 -1.79
N TYR A 28 0.56 16.22 -0.79
CA TYR A 28 0.92 16.94 0.44
C TYR A 28 1.77 18.16 0.17
N LEU A 29 2.82 17.95 -0.61
CA LEU A 29 3.85 18.94 -0.88
C LEU A 29 3.29 20.04 -1.79
N GLU A 30 2.46 19.66 -2.74
CA GLU A 30 1.87 20.54 -3.75
C GLU A 30 0.68 21.35 -3.19
N ASN A 31 -0.18 20.74 -2.36
CA ASN A 31 -1.41 21.36 -1.84
C ASN A 31 -1.38 21.63 -0.32
N ARG A 32 -0.22 22.04 0.23
CA ARG A 32 0.10 22.28 1.66
C ARG A 32 -1.00 22.92 2.56
N SER A 33 -2.03 23.55 2.02
CA SER A 33 -2.96 24.40 2.78
C SER A 33 -4.37 23.84 3.03
N ARG A 34 -4.84 22.79 2.35
CA ARG A 34 -6.15 22.18 2.67
C ARG A 34 -6.06 20.66 2.60
N MET A 35 -6.22 20.02 3.75
CA MET A 35 -6.38 18.58 3.85
C MET A 35 -7.72 18.19 3.22
N THR A 36 -7.73 17.96 1.91
CA THR A 36 -8.95 17.63 1.17
C THR A 36 -9.43 16.24 1.58
N ILE A 37 -10.76 16.03 1.54
CA ILE A 37 -11.39 14.74 1.85
C ILE A 37 -10.77 13.63 0.99
N ALA A 38 -10.51 13.93 -0.28
CA ALA A 38 -9.81 13.05 -1.21
C ALA A 38 -8.49 12.55 -0.61
N ARG A 39 -7.64 13.45 -0.13
CA ARG A 39 -6.33 13.12 0.44
C ARG A 39 -6.40 12.13 1.61
N LYS A 40 -7.42 12.28 2.46
CA LYS A 40 -7.69 11.37 3.59
C LYS A 40 -8.08 9.98 3.10
N VAL A 41 -8.83 9.89 2.00
CA VAL A 41 -9.21 8.63 1.34
C VAL A 41 -7.99 7.96 0.69
N TRP A 42 -7.17 8.72 -0.03
CA TRP A 42 -5.94 8.19 -0.65
C TRP A 42 -4.96 7.64 0.39
N LEU A 43 -4.79 8.34 1.51
CA LEU A 43 -3.93 7.89 2.61
C LEU A 43 -4.47 6.61 3.29
N ARG A 44 -5.80 6.54 3.51
CA ARG A 44 -6.45 5.33 4.04
C ARG A 44 -6.31 4.15 3.09
N MET A 45 -6.49 4.35 1.79
CA MET A 45 -6.29 3.30 0.79
C MET A 45 -4.84 2.82 0.77
N ALA A 46 -3.86 3.73 0.78
CA ALA A 46 -2.44 3.37 0.86
C ALA A 46 -2.13 2.51 2.09
N LEU A 47 -2.68 2.88 3.25
CA LEU A 47 -2.54 2.13 4.51
C LEU A 47 -3.20 0.76 4.45
N ILE A 48 -4.41 0.63 3.91
CA ILE A 48 -5.10 -0.67 3.78
C ILE A 48 -4.28 -1.59 2.87
N PHE A 49 -3.83 -1.10 1.71
CA PHE A 49 -3.02 -1.89 0.79
C PHE A 49 -1.66 -2.27 1.39
N ALA A 50 -1.03 -1.36 2.15
CA ALA A 50 0.20 -1.67 2.89
C ALA A 50 -0.06 -2.80 3.89
N LEU A 51 -1.09 -2.66 4.75
CA LEU A 51 -1.43 -3.61 5.80
C LEU A 51 -1.73 -4.99 5.23
N VAL A 52 -2.51 -5.06 4.14
CA VAL A 52 -2.84 -6.32 3.46
C VAL A 52 -1.58 -6.95 2.86
N GLY A 53 -0.75 -6.17 2.16
CA GLY A 53 0.49 -6.68 1.55
C GLY A 53 1.48 -7.21 2.59
N THR A 54 1.71 -6.46 3.68
CA THR A 54 2.59 -6.87 4.78
C THR A 54 2.02 -8.05 5.54
N GLY A 55 0.70 -8.06 5.81
CA GLY A 55 0.02 -9.19 6.46
C GLY A 55 0.12 -10.47 5.65
N LEU A 56 -0.06 -10.40 4.32
CA LEU A 56 0.12 -11.55 3.44
C LEU A 56 1.56 -12.07 3.45
N TYR A 57 2.54 -11.17 3.46
CA TYR A 57 3.96 -11.52 3.49
C TYR A 57 4.36 -12.17 4.82
N VAL A 58 3.92 -11.61 5.96
CA VAL A 58 4.17 -12.16 7.30
C VAL A 58 3.48 -13.51 7.46
N LEU A 59 2.23 -13.64 7.01
CA LEU A 59 1.49 -14.91 7.03
C LEU A 59 2.19 -15.97 6.16
N GLN A 60 2.73 -15.58 5.01
CA GLN A 60 3.53 -16.47 4.16
C GLN A 60 4.82 -16.91 4.88
N GLY A 61 5.47 -16.02 5.63
CA GLY A 61 6.65 -16.34 6.43
C GLY A 61 6.36 -17.23 7.64
N TYR A 62 5.17 -17.15 8.23
CA TYR A 62 4.72 -17.98 9.36
C TYR A 62 4.26 -19.39 8.94
N LEU A 63 3.82 -19.55 7.69
CA LEU A 63 3.40 -20.83 7.11
C LEU A 63 4.57 -21.66 6.56
N HIS A 64 5.82 -21.22 6.80
CA HIS A 64 7.06 -21.85 6.37
C HIS A 64 7.86 -22.30 7.59
#